data_AF-Q6MI68-F1
#
_entry.id   AF-Q6MI68-F1
#
_cell.length_a   1.000
_cell.length_b   1.000
_cell.length_c   1.000
_cell.angle_alpha   90.00
_cell.angle_beta   90.00
_cell.angle_gamma   90.00
#
_symmetry.space_group_name_H-M   'P 1'
#
loop_
_entity.id
_entity.type
_entity.pdbx_description
1 polymer ?
#
loop_
_entity_poly.entity_id
_entity_poly.type
_entity_poly.pdbx_seq_one_letter_code
_entity_poly.pdbx_strand_id
1 'polypeptide(L)'
;MKTLFAILFLLLAPTAQAQVLIQAPSASPTDFKKYLQENPTTRSYGDVQIEKLQQAPDQEQQLFHLADLSPNEVPQGLDTLTRLNQQSALSTLSLQFLRDLTSKWQSGKPSPQIQSSVRNLHCKFSLLQQESGPTPCAVETVSLENLRKLNPWMKALAVESQLIPLEESSRLRIVTEAPYHFTLISDSHASVKFYGTFAQLLQQTNTPQALIEGGCGGFQSQIDDISLSLQARVFFTPSCVQATNQADEETEKSWVQRNKKWLIPTAAILVGGGIYAMKDKKITIDKPSFK
;
A
#
# COMPACT_ATOMS: atom_id res chain seq x y z
N MET A 1 -26.10 31.10 -21.39
CA MET A 1 -26.01 30.72 -19.95
C MET A 1 -26.43 29.25 -19.71
N LYS A 2 -25.88 28.28 -20.45
CA LYS A 2 -26.14 26.84 -20.23
C LYS A 2 -24.85 26.00 -20.11
N THR A 3 -23.74 26.53 -20.60
CA THR A 3 -22.41 25.90 -20.56
C THR A 3 -21.66 26.08 -19.24
N LEU A 4 -21.98 27.12 -18.46
CA LEU A 4 -21.33 27.38 -17.16
C LEU A 4 -21.81 26.45 -16.03
N PHE A 5 -23.03 25.92 -16.11
CA PHE A 5 -23.54 24.95 -15.13
C PHE A 5 -22.94 23.55 -15.29
N ALA A 6 -22.52 23.17 -16.51
CA ALA A 6 -21.91 21.86 -16.75
C ALA A 6 -20.49 21.75 -16.17
N ILE A 7 -19.74 22.85 -16.14
CA ILE A 7 -18.37 22.88 -15.60
C ILE A 7 -18.39 22.85 -14.06
N LEU A 8 -19.41 23.44 -13.43
CA LEU A 8 -19.56 23.41 -11.97
C LEU A 8 -20.01 22.03 -11.45
N PHE A 9 -20.81 21.28 -12.21
CA PHE A 9 -21.22 19.92 -11.84
C PHE A 9 -20.10 18.86 -12.02
N LEU A 10 -19.16 19.08 -12.94
CA LEU A 10 -17.98 18.21 -13.13
C LEU A 10 -16.91 18.41 -12.03
N LEU A 11 -16.90 19.56 -11.35
CA LEU A 11 -16.01 19.84 -10.21
C LEU A 11 -16.61 19.45 -8.85
N LEU A 12 -17.88 19.04 -8.83
CA LEU A 12 -18.63 18.63 -7.64
C LEU A 12 -19.05 17.16 -7.69
N ALA A 13 -18.42 16.33 -8.53
CA ALA A 13 -18.35 14.92 -8.22
C ALA A 13 -17.42 14.82 -7.00
N PRO A 14 -17.91 14.58 -5.77
CA PRO A 14 -17.00 14.13 -4.74
C PRO A 14 -16.36 12.89 -5.35
N THR A 15 -15.05 12.91 -5.56
CA THR A 15 -14.30 11.66 -5.57
C THR A 15 -14.66 11.01 -4.25
N ALA A 16 -15.63 10.10 -4.27
CA ALA A 16 -16.03 9.34 -3.11
C ALA A 16 -14.77 8.56 -2.73
N GLN A 17 -13.98 9.13 -1.82
CA GLN A 17 -12.79 8.47 -1.30
C GLN A 17 -13.32 7.18 -0.68
N ALA A 18 -12.87 6.05 -1.22
CA ALA A 18 -13.30 4.75 -0.76
C ALA A 18 -13.03 4.67 0.75
N GLN A 19 -14.08 4.43 1.53
CA GLN A 19 -13.97 4.41 2.98
C GLN A 19 -13.17 3.17 3.39
N VAL A 20 -12.15 3.31 4.23
CA VAL A 20 -11.34 2.17 4.67
C VAL A 20 -11.95 1.57 5.91
N LEU A 21 -12.11 0.26 5.97
CA LEU A 21 -12.69 -0.45 7.10
C LEU A 21 -11.65 -1.36 7.75
N ILE A 22 -11.46 -1.15 9.04
CA ILE A 22 -10.59 -1.93 9.92
C ILE A 22 -11.47 -2.82 10.77
N GLN A 23 -11.12 -4.10 10.85
CA GLN A 23 -11.81 -5.05 11.70
C GLN A 23 -11.29 -4.91 13.13
N ALA A 24 -12.14 -4.67 14.12
CA ALA A 24 -11.70 -4.80 15.51
C ALA A 24 -11.33 -6.26 15.81
N PRO A 25 -10.30 -6.56 16.64
CA PRO A 25 -9.94 -7.95 16.96
C PRO A 25 -11.08 -8.78 17.57
N SER A 26 -12.03 -8.12 18.24
CA SER A 26 -13.23 -8.73 18.82
C SER A 26 -14.37 -8.97 17.81
N ALA A 27 -14.26 -8.42 16.59
CA ALA A 27 -15.29 -8.51 15.57
C ALA A 27 -15.24 -9.86 14.84
N SER A 28 -16.43 -10.35 14.45
CA SER A 28 -16.60 -11.56 13.65
C SER A 28 -16.04 -11.36 12.23
N PRO A 29 -15.06 -12.18 11.78
CA PRO A 29 -14.52 -12.12 10.41
C PRO A 29 -15.58 -12.37 9.34
N THR A 30 -16.56 -13.24 9.64
CA THR A 30 -17.65 -13.57 8.73
C THR A 30 -18.58 -12.38 8.52
N ASP A 31 -18.95 -11.69 9.61
CA ASP A 31 -19.82 -10.51 9.53
C ASP A 31 -19.09 -9.33 8.88
N PHE A 32 -17.79 -9.19 9.15
CA PHE A 32 -16.94 -8.20 8.49
C PHE A 32 -16.91 -8.40 6.97
N LYS A 33 -16.67 -9.64 6.51
CA LYS A 33 -16.68 -9.96 5.08
C LYS A 33 -18.05 -9.69 4.44
N LYS A 34 -19.14 -10.06 5.12
CA LYS A 34 -20.50 -9.80 4.67
C LYS A 34 -20.78 -8.29 4.56
N TYR A 35 -20.36 -7.51 5.55
CA TYR A 35 -20.52 -6.05 5.53
C TYR A 35 -19.80 -5.41 4.33
N LEU A 36 -18.58 -5.85 4.01
CA LEU A 36 -17.85 -5.37 2.83
C LEU A 36 -18.56 -5.71 1.51
N GLN A 37 -19.20 -6.88 1.41
CA GLN A 37 -19.98 -7.27 0.24
C GLN A 37 -21.24 -6.41 0.07
N GLU A 38 -21.87 -6.01 1.18
CA GLU A 38 -23.05 -5.15 1.20
C GLU A 38 -22.72 -3.67 0.97
N ASN A 39 -21.46 -3.26 1.18
CA ASN A 39 -20.98 -1.88 1.07
C ASN A 39 -19.81 -1.77 0.08
N PRO A 40 -20.05 -1.83 -1.25
CA PRO A 40 -19.00 -1.94 -2.26
C PRO A 40 -18.08 -0.71 -2.39
N THR A 41 -18.47 0.44 -1.83
CA THR A 41 -17.63 1.64 -1.76
C THR A 41 -16.61 1.59 -0.62
N THR A 42 -16.72 0.60 0.26
CA THR A 42 -15.87 0.41 1.43
C THR A 42 -14.80 -0.64 1.12
N ARG A 43 -13.54 -0.33 1.42
CA ARG A 43 -12.40 -1.23 1.21
C ARG A 43 -11.87 -1.74 2.53
N SER A 44 -11.43 -2.99 2.58
CA SER A 44 -10.79 -3.51 3.77
C SER A 44 -9.39 -2.91 3.96
N TYR A 45 -8.95 -2.74 5.20
CA TYR A 45 -7.61 -2.26 5.50
C TYR A 45 -6.52 -3.16 4.91
N GLY A 46 -6.72 -4.47 4.92
CA GLY A 46 -5.85 -5.43 4.25
C GLY A 46 -5.70 -5.13 2.76
N ASP A 47 -6.79 -4.78 2.06
CA ASP A 47 -6.72 -4.45 0.63
C ASP A 47 -5.96 -3.14 0.36
N VAL A 48 -5.98 -2.18 1.30
CA VAL A 48 -5.18 -0.95 1.21
C VAL A 48 -3.69 -1.27 1.41
N GLN A 49 -3.34 -2.12 2.38
CA GLN A 49 -1.97 -2.56 2.59
C GLN A 49 -1.42 -3.30 1.37
N ILE A 50 -2.26 -4.15 0.76
CA ILE A 50 -1.97 -4.86 -0.48
C ILE A 50 -1.61 -3.88 -1.60
N GLU A 51 -2.44 -2.85 -1.82
CA GLU A 51 -2.20 -1.87 -2.87
C GLU A 51 -0.90 -1.09 -2.65
N LYS A 52 -0.62 -0.72 -1.39
CA LYS A 52 0.65 -0.08 -1.02
C LYS A 52 1.86 -0.96 -1.33
N LEU A 53 1.78 -2.28 -1.14
CA LEU A 53 2.88 -3.20 -1.50
C LEU A 53 3.09 -3.29 -3.01
N GLN A 54 2.05 -3.03 -3.82
CA GLN A 54 2.16 -3.03 -5.28
C GLN A 54 2.74 -1.73 -5.84
N GLN A 55 2.87 -0.68 -5.02
CA GLN A 55 3.37 0.64 -5.39
C GLN A 55 4.64 0.95 -4.59
N ALA A 56 5.82 0.91 -5.22
CA ALA A 56 7.11 1.17 -4.54
C ALA A 56 8.02 2.12 -5.37
N PRO A 57 7.59 3.38 -5.61
CA PRO A 57 8.24 4.27 -6.57
C PRO A 57 9.70 4.63 -6.21
N ASP A 58 10.03 4.75 -4.92
CA ASP A 58 11.36 5.22 -4.48
C ASP A 58 12.48 4.19 -4.74
N GLN A 59 12.17 2.89 -4.72
CA GLN A 59 13.12 1.82 -5.01
C GLN A 59 13.27 1.60 -6.53
N GLU A 60 12.20 1.80 -7.29
CA GLU A 60 12.15 1.53 -8.74
C GLU A 60 13.19 2.33 -9.52
N GLN A 61 13.38 3.61 -9.18
CA GLN A 61 14.39 4.44 -9.84
C GLN A 61 15.81 3.86 -9.68
N GLN A 62 16.16 3.40 -8.47
CA GLN A 62 17.48 2.81 -8.19
C GLN A 62 17.65 1.45 -8.90
N LEU A 63 16.58 0.67 -9.00
CA LEU A 63 16.59 -0.60 -9.73
C LEU A 63 16.78 -0.38 -11.23
N PHE A 64 16.11 0.60 -11.84
CA PHE A 64 16.19 0.82 -13.29
C PHE A 64 17.58 1.29 -13.75
N HIS A 65 18.34 1.97 -12.90
CA HIS A 65 19.75 2.28 -13.19
C HIS A 65 20.63 1.05 -13.38
N LEU A 66 20.21 -0.14 -12.90
CA LEU A 66 20.95 -1.39 -13.14
C LEU A 66 20.89 -1.85 -14.62
N ALA A 67 19.96 -1.31 -15.42
CA ALA A 67 19.82 -1.66 -16.84
C ALA A 67 21.03 -1.22 -17.68
N ASP A 68 21.68 -0.14 -17.26
CA ASP A 68 22.76 0.55 -17.96
C ASP A 68 24.14 -0.07 -17.70
N LEU A 69 24.22 -1.03 -16.78
CA LEU A 69 25.48 -1.69 -16.43
C LEU A 69 26.02 -2.52 -17.61
N SER A 70 27.31 -2.35 -17.88
CA SER A 70 28.06 -3.19 -18.81
C SER A 70 28.28 -4.61 -18.24
N PRO A 71 28.57 -5.62 -19.07
CA PRO A 71 28.79 -6.98 -18.59
C PRO A 71 29.86 -7.12 -17.48
N ASN A 72 30.86 -6.25 -17.48
CA ASN A 72 31.93 -6.25 -16.48
C ASN A 72 31.49 -5.66 -15.13
N GLU A 73 30.41 -4.88 -15.11
CA GLU A 73 29.85 -4.23 -13.91
C GLU A 73 28.74 -5.06 -13.26
N VAL A 74 28.35 -6.20 -13.86
CA VAL A 74 27.34 -7.11 -13.31
C VAL A 74 27.62 -7.53 -11.86
N PRO A 75 28.86 -7.83 -11.42
CA PRO A 75 29.13 -8.12 -10.02
C PRO A 75 28.70 -6.98 -9.07
N GLN A 76 29.04 -5.74 -9.41
CA GLN A 76 28.61 -4.56 -8.63
C GLN A 76 27.09 -4.35 -8.70
N GLY A 77 26.49 -4.65 -9.85
CA GLY A 77 25.04 -4.68 -10.03
C GLY A 77 24.33 -5.68 -9.11
N LEU A 78 24.91 -6.87 -8.92
CA LEU A 78 24.39 -7.90 -8.03
C LEU A 78 24.46 -7.48 -6.55
N ASP A 79 25.55 -6.83 -6.13
CA ASP A 79 25.67 -6.29 -4.79
C ASP A 79 24.64 -5.19 -4.53
N THR A 80 24.47 -4.30 -5.52
CA THR A 80 23.46 -3.23 -5.46
C THR A 80 22.05 -3.79 -5.38
N LEU A 81 21.73 -4.78 -6.22
CA LEU A 81 20.44 -5.47 -6.21
C LEU A 81 20.18 -6.18 -4.87
N THR A 82 21.20 -6.84 -4.31
CA THR A 82 21.07 -7.52 -3.01
C THR A 82 20.75 -6.51 -1.91
N ARG A 83 21.44 -5.37 -1.87
CA ARG A 83 21.16 -4.30 -0.92
C ARG A 83 19.76 -3.72 -1.10
N LEU A 84 19.34 -3.44 -2.34
CA LEU A 84 17.99 -2.93 -2.62
C LEU A 84 16.93 -3.94 -2.17
N ASN A 85 17.12 -5.22 -2.49
CA ASN A 85 16.20 -6.29 -2.09
C ASN A 85 16.10 -6.52 -0.58
N GLN A 86 17.04 -6.03 0.23
CA GLN A 86 16.98 -6.12 1.70
C GLN A 86 16.19 -4.98 2.33
N GLN A 87 16.05 -3.86 1.62
CA GLN A 87 15.45 -2.64 2.16
C GLN A 87 13.92 -2.64 2.05
N SER A 88 13.38 -3.15 0.94
CA SER A 88 11.94 -3.16 0.69
C SER A 88 11.53 -4.26 -0.27
N ALA A 89 10.27 -4.67 -0.10
CA ALA A 89 9.59 -5.60 -1.00
C ALA A 89 9.54 -5.04 -2.43
N LEU A 90 9.73 -5.93 -3.41
CA LEU A 90 9.71 -5.56 -4.82
C LEU A 90 8.27 -5.40 -5.32
N SER A 91 7.99 -4.28 -5.99
CA SER A 91 6.73 -4.07 -6.71
C SER A 91 6.58 -5.03 -7.90
N THR A 92 5.37 -5.14 -8.45
CA THR A 92 5.13 -5.98 -9.64
C THR A 92 5.97 -5.50 -10.83
N LEU A 93 6.12 -4.19 -10.99
CA LEU A 93 6.96 -3.59 -12.04
C LEU A 93 8.45 -3.90 -11.81
N SER A 94 8.91 -3.77 -10.56
CA SER A 94 10.28 -4.13 -10.18
C SER A 94 10.59 -5.60 -10.49
N LEU A 95 9.66 -6.51 -10.17
CA LEU A 95 9.81 -7.93 -10.47
C LEU A 95 9.94 -8.17 -11.98
N GLN A 96 9.08 -7.57 -12.80
CA GLN A 96 9.12 -7.66 -14.27
C GLN A 96 10.47 -7.19 -14.81
N PHE A 97 10.89 -6.00 -14.41
CA PHE A 97 12.19 -5.45 -14.79
C PHE A 97 13.35 -6.37 -14.40
N LEU A 98 13.37 -6.88 -13.16
CA LEU A 98 14.46 -7.70 -12.66
C LEU A 98 14.52 -9.08 -13.34
N ARG A 99 13.38 -9.64 -13.74
CA ARG A 99 13.35 -10.84 -14.59
C ARG A 99 14.05 -10.58 -15.92
N ASP A 100 13.72 -9.48 -16.59
CA ASP A 100 14.28 -9.13 -17.90
C ASP A 100 15.78 -8.80 -17.80
N LEU A 101 16.17 -8.06 -16.75
CA LEU A 101 17.55 -7.74 -16.46
C LEU A 101 18.38 -9.00 -16.21
N THR A 102 17.90 -9.91 -15.36
CA THR A 102 18.61 -11.16 -15.06
C THR A 102 18.67 -12.08 -16.28
N SER A 103 17.64 -12.10 -17.14
CA SER A 103 17.67 -12.82 -18.42
C SER A 103 18.73 -12.24 -19.39
N LYS A 104 18.83 -10.90 -19.47
CA LYS A 104 19.89 -10.21 -20.23
C LYS A 104 21.27 -10.57 -19.71
N TRP A 105 21.47 -10.55 -18.39
CA TRP A 105 22.75 -10.93 -17.77
C TRP A 105 23.12 -12.39 -18.01
N GLN A 106 22.16 -13.32 -17.98
CA GLN A 106 22.42 -14.73 -18.32
C GLN A 106 22.85 -14.90 -19.78
N SER A 107 22.17 -14.21 -20.69
CA SER A 107 22.45 -14.27 -22.14
C SER A 107 23.82 -13.67 -22.49
N GLY A 108 24.29 -12.71 -21.69
CA GLY A 108 25.62 -12.11 -21.81
C GLY A 108 26.80 -13.02 -21.45
N LYS A 109 26.55 -14.30 -21.13
CA LYS A 109 27.57 -15.31 -20.74
C LYS A 109 28.47 -14.79 -19.60
N PRO A 110 27.88 -14.57 -18.41
CA PRO A 110 28.61 -14.01 -17.29
C PRO A 110 29.74 -14.95 -16.85
N SER A 111 30.70 -14.42 -16.09
CA SER A 111 31.79 -15.23 -15.55
C SER A 111 31.26 -16.40 -14.70
N PRO A 112 31.98 -17.54 -14.62
CA PRO A 112 31.53 -18.71 -13.86
C PRO A 112 31.22 -18.40 -12.39
N GLN A 113 31.92 -17.44 -11.79
CA GLN A 113 31.72 -17.05 -10.38
C GLN A 113 30.33 -16.44 -10.12
N ILE A 114 29.75 -15.70 -11.07
CA ILE A 114 28.48 -14.98 -10.89
C ILE A 114 27.30 -15.68 -11.59
N GLN A 115 27.58 -16.64 -12.48
CA GLN A 115 26.56 -17.35 -13.25
C GLN A 115 25.51 -18.04 -12.38
N SER A 116 25.92 -18.66 -11.26
CA SER A 116 25.00 -19.31 -10.31
C SER A 116 24.07 -18.29 -9.64
N SER A 117 24.62 -17.16 -9.17
CA SER A 117 23.86 -16.09 -8.52
C SER A 117 22.84 -15.46 -9.46
N VAL A 118 23.24 -15.11 -10.69
CA VAL A 118 22.33 -14.57 -11.71
C VAL A 118 21.22 -15.58 -12.02
N ARG A 119 21.56 -16.87 -12.13
CA ARG A 119 20.56 -17.93 -12.36
C ARG A 119 19.57 -18.06 -11.22
N ASN A 120 20.02 -18.05 -9.98
CA ASN A 120 19.14 -18.15 -8.82
C ASN A 120 18.19 -16.94 -8.72
N LEU A 121 18.68 -15.73 -9.02
CA LEU A 121 17.85 -14.52 -9.08
C LEU A 121 16.82 -14.59 -10.21
N HIS A 122 17.24 -14.99 -11.41
CA HIS A 122 16.30 -15.20 -12.52
C HIS A 122 15.21 -16.21 -12.15
N CYS A 123 15.58 -17.34 -11.54
CA CYS A 123 14.62 -18.32 -11.01
C CYS A 123 13.65 -17.72 -10.00
N LYS A 124 14.15 -16.93 -9.04
CA LYS A 124 13.32 -16.24 -8.05
C LYS A 124 12.26 -15.35 -8.72
N PHE A 125 12.68 -14.49 -9.64
CA PHE A 125 11.78 -13.49 -10.24
C PHE A 125 10.80 -14.09 -11.24
N SER A 126 11.23 -15.08 -12.04
CA SER A 126 10.35 -15.81 -12.96
C SER A 126 9.27 -16.60 -12.21
N LEU A 127 9.63 -17.22 -11.07
CA LEU A 127 8.68 -17.96 -10.25
C LEU A 127 7.58 -17.06 -9.68
N LEU A 128 7.93 -15.87 -9.19
CA LEU A 128 6.97 -14.90 -8.65
C LEU A 128 6.03 -14.34 -9.70
N GLN A 129 6.42 -14.33 -10.98
CA GLN A 129 5.57 -13.94 -12.10
C GLN A 129 4.76 -15.09 -12.69
N GLN A 130 4.82 -16.29 -12.10
CA GLN A 130 4.12 -17.50 -12.54
C GLN A 130 4.45 -17.93 -13.98
N GLU A 131 5.59 -17.52 -14.51
CA GLU A 131 6.03 -17.90 -15.85
C GLU A 131 6.89 -19.16 -15.80
N SER A 132 6.56 -20.14 -16.64
CA SER A 132 7.38 -21.33 -16.83
C SER A 132 8.52 -21.01 -17.80
N GLY A 133 9.72 -20.81 -17.25
CA GLY A 133 10.95 -20.65 -18.03
C GLY A 133 11.66 -21.98 -18.30
N PRO A 134 12.53 -22.06 -19.33
CA PRO A 134 13.34 -23.24 -19.64
C PRO A 134 14.46 -23.49 -18.61
N THR A 135 14.74 -22.52 -17.74
CA THR A 135 15.80 -22.58 -16.75
C THR A 135 15.44 -23.56 -15.62
N PRO A 136 16.21 -24.64 -15.38
CA PRO A 136 15.94 -25.53 -14.27
C PRO A 136 16.19 -24.80 -12.94
N CYS A 137 15.14 -24.64 -12.17
CA CYS A 137 15.16 -23.96 -10.87
C CYS A 137 14.87 -24.97 -9.76
N ALA A 138 15.66 -24.92 -8.68
CA ALA A 138 15.36 -25.68 -7.47
C ALA A 138 14.18 -25.02 -6.74
N VAL A 139 12.97 -25.46 -7.10
CA VAL A 139 11.71 -24.93 -6.57
C VAL A 139 11.09 -25.95 -5.63
N GLU A 140 10.70 -25.49 -4.46
CA GLU A 140 9.95 -26.25 -3.47
C GLU A 140 8.52 -25.74 -3.41
N THR A 141 7.57 -26.66 -3.17
CA THR A 141 6.17 -26.31 -2.89
C THR A 141 5.89 -26.56 -1.42
N VAL A 142 5.64 -25.49 -0.67
CA VAL A 142 5.43 -25.53 0.78
C VAL A 142 3.96 -25.32 1.14
N SER A 143 3.51 -26.00 2.20
CA SER A 143 2.20 -25.76 2.81
C SER A 143 2.20 -24.46 3.62
N LEU A 144 1.15 -23.64 3.50
CA LEU A 144 0.97 -22.48 4.37
C LEU A 144 0.19 -22.79 5.65
N GLU A 145 -0.16 -24.06 5.89
CA GLU A 145 -0.95 -24.47 7.05
C GLU A 145 -0.29 -24.12 8.39
N ASN A 146 1.01 -24.38 8.54
CA ASN A 146 1.74 -24.06 9.77
C ASN A 146 1.79 -22.55 10.01
N LEU A 147 2.00 -21.77 8.94
CA LEU A 147 2.02 -20.31 9.01
C LEU A 147 0.66 -19.76 9.45
N ARG A 148 -0.44 -20.33 8.92
CA ARG A 148 -1.82 -20.01 9.32
C ARG A 148 -2.07 -20.36 10.79
N LYS A 149 -1.62 -21.53 11.26
CA LYS A 149 -1.78 -21.94 12.68
C LYS A 149 -1.04 -21.01 13.64
N LEU A 150 0.16 -20.56 13.25
CA LEU A 150 0.95 -19.60 14.04
C LEU A 150 0.36 -18.18 14.00
N ASN A 151 -0.34 -17.81 12.92
CA ASN A 151 -0.90 -16.47 12.71
C ASN A 151 -2.37 -16.54 12.29
N PRO A 152 -3.29 -17.01 13.15
CA PRO A 152 -4.70 -17.26 12.78
C PRO A 152 -5.50 -16.00 12.44
N TRP A 153 -4.96 -14.83 12.75
CA TRP A 153 -5.54 -13.50 12.55
C TRP A 153 -5.14 -12.86 11.21
N MET A 154 -4.31 -13.53 10.42
CA MET A 154 -3.84 -13.06 9.12
C MET A 154 -4.73 -13.56 7.98
N LYS A 155 -5.05 -12.67 7.04
CA LYS A 155 -5.86 -12.93 5.83
C LYS A 155 -5.02 -13.46 4.67
N ALA A 156 -3.83 -12.91 4.49
CA ALA A 156 -2.98 -13.20 3.35
C ALA A 156 -1.50 -13.12 3.69
N LEU A 157 -0.69 -13.80 2.88
CA LEU A 157 0.75 -13.65 2.81
C LEU A 157 1.09 -12.96 1.49
N ALA A 158 1.80 -11.84 1.55
CA ALA A 158 2.49 -11.30 0.39
C ALA A 158 3.93 -11.81 0.36
N VAL A 159 4.39 -12.26 -0.81
CA VAL A 159 5.78 -12.57 -1.11
C VAL A 159 6.24 -11.54 -2.13
N GLU A 160 7.14 -10.65 -1.72
CA GLU A 160 7.34 -9.36 -2.40
C GLU A 160 5.98 -8.63 -2.50
N SER A 161 5.54 -8.25 -3.70
CA SER A 161 4.19 -7.70 -3.95
C SER A 161 3.13 -8.76 -4.33
N GLN A 162 3.49 -10.04 -4.42
CA GLN A 162 2.60 -11.11 -4.90
C GLN A 162 1.80 -11.71 -3.76
N LEU A 163 0.48 -11.76 -3.90
CA LEU A 163 -0.43 -12.18 -2.84
C LEU A 163 -0.78 -13.66 -2.92
N ILE A 164 -0.73 -14.31 -1.78
CA ILE A 164 -1.26 -15.65 -1.55
C ILE A 164 -2.27 -15.58 -0.39
N PRO A 165 -3.57 -15.77 -0.65
CA PRO A 165 -4.56 -15.92 0.42
C PRO A 165 -4.16 -17.02 1.40
N LEU A 166 -4.36 -16.84 2.71
CA LEU A 166 -4.05 -17.84 3.72
C LEU A 166 -5.26 -18.76 3.99
N GLU A 167 -5.61 -19.54 2.97
CA GLU A 167 -6.64 -20.59 3.05
C GLU A 167 -6.01 -21.95 3.36
N GLU A 168 -6.82 -22.93 3.75
CA GLU A 168 -6.35 -24.25 4.20
C GLU A 168 -5.61 -25.04 3.10
N SER A 169 -6.00 -24.84 1.84
CA SER A 169 -5.38 -25.46 0.67
C SER A 169 -4.21 -24.66 0.10
N SER A 170 -3.89 -23.48 0.66
CA SER A 170 -2.91 -22.58 0.08
C SER A 170 -1.51 -23.17 0.09
N ARG A 171 -0.89 -23.15 -1.09
CA ARG A 171 0.48 -23.58 -1.31
C ARG A 171 1.29 -22.42 -1.84
N LEU A 172 2.55 -22.36 -1.43
CA LEU A 172 3.51 -21.40 -1.94
C LEU A 172 4.62 -22.16 -2.67
N ARG A 173 4.98 -21.69 -3.86
CA ARG A 173 6.17 -22.15 -4.57
C ARG A 173 7.28 -21.15 -4.32
N ILE A 174 8.44 -21.61 -3.82
CA ILE A 174 9.62 -20.79 -3.55
C ILE A 174 10.87 -21.42 -4.12
N VAL A 175 11.90 -20.62 -4.36
CA VAL A 175 13.26 -21.12 -4.52
C VAL A 175 13.83 -21.34 -3.12
N THR A 176 14.17 -22.59 -2.78
CA THR A 176 14.41 -23.08 -1.40
C THR A 176 15.37 -22.21 -0.57
N GLU A 177 16.43 -21.69 -1.18
CA GLU A 177 17.47 -20.92 -0.48
C GLU A 177 17.43 -19.41 -0.80
N ALA A 178 16.43 -18.95 -1.55
CA ALA A 178 16.33 -17.54 -1.89
C ALA A 178 15.67 -16.76 -0.74
N PRO A 179 16.21 -15.58 -0.36
CA PRO A 179 15.54 -14.69 0.56
C PRO A 179 14.44 -13.90 -0.16
N TYR A 180 13.33 -13.67 0.52
CA TYR A 180 12.18 -12.90 0.06
C TYR A 180 11.74 -11.89 1.14
N HIS A 181 11.07 -10.82 0.71
CA HIS A 181 10.21 -10.08 1.63
C HIS A 181 8.87 -10.79 1.80
N PHE A 182 8.60 -11.26 3.01
CA PHE A 182 7.32 -11.79 3.41
C PHE A 182 6.57 -10.71 4.20
N THR A 183 5.34 -10.41 3.78
CA THR A 183 4.44 -9.54 4.55
C THR A 183 3.17 -10.29 4.87
N LEU A 184 2.92 -10.56 6.14
CA LEU A 184 1.64 -11.08 6.60
C LEU A 184 0.66 -9.92 6.75
N ILE A 185 -0.54 -10.07 6.19
CA ILE A 185 -1.55 -9.01 6.07
C ILE A 185 -2.81 -9.39 6.85
N SER A 186 -3.30 -8.47 7.67
CA SER A 186 -4.53 -8.60 8.45
C SER A 186 -5.41 -7.36 8.30
N ASP A 187 -6.72 -7.54 8.49
CA ASP A 187 -7.69 -6.46 8.61
C ASP A 187 -7.81 -5.92 10.05
N SER A 188 -7.23 -6.61 11.05
CA SER A 188 -7.40 -6.30 12.47
C SER A 188 -6.11 -6.00 13.25
N HIS A 189 -4.97 -6.37 12.67
CA HIS A 189 -3.67 -6.26 13.34
C HIS A 189 -2.63 -5.64 12.39
N ALA A 190 -1.58 -5.10 12.97
CA ALA A 190 -0.44 -4.57 12.21
C ALA A 190 0.20 -5.66 11.36
N SER A 191 0.61 -5.28 10.14
CA SER A 191 1.31 -6.20 9.25
C SER A 191 2.68 -6.59 9.81
N VAL A 192 2.99 -7.88 9.72
CA VAL A 192 4.31 -8.40 10.08
C VAL A 192 5.15 -8.49 8.81
N LYS A 193 6.29 -7.80 8.79
CA LYS A 193 7.24 -7.78 7.68
C LYS A 193 8.49 -8.56 8.07
N PHE A 194 8.96 -9.42 7.17
CA PHE A 194 10.15 -10.25 7.39
C PHE A 194 10.95 -10.36 6.09
N TYR A 195 12.28 -10.27 6.19
CA TYR A 195 13.19 -10.54 5.08
C TYR A 195 14.06 -11.75 5.42
N GLY A 196 14.02 -12.78 4.58
CA GLY A 196 14.78 -14.00 4.80
C GLY A 196 14.22 -15.17 3.99
N THR A 197 14.60 -16.39 4.34
CA THR A 197 14.04 -17.61 3.73
C THR A 197 12.71 -18.00 4.38
N PHE A 198 11.91 -18.82 3.70
CA PHE A 198 10.65 -19.30 4.27
C PHE A 198 10.86 -20.14 5.54
N ALA A 199 11.94 -20.93 5.61
CA ALA A 199 12.28 -21.68 6.81
C ALA A 199 12.55 -20.76 8.02
N GLN A 200 13.21 -19.62 7.80
CA GLN A 200 13.44 -18.62 8.84
C GLN A 200 12.15 -17.90 9.27
N LEU A 201 11.22 -17.65 8.34
CA LEU A 201 9.90 -17.09 8.65
C LEU A 201 9.13 -17.99 9.63
N LEU A 202 9.16 -19.30 9.43
CA LEU A 202 8.47 -20.26 10.31
C LEU A 202 9.05 -20.34 11.73
N GLN A 203 10.29 -19.86 11.93
CA GLN A 203 10.95 -19.80 13.23
C GLN A 203 10.66 -18.49 13.98
N GLN A 204 10.01 -17.52 13.35
CA GLN A 204 9.67 -16.25 13.98
C GLN A 204 8.51 -16.42 14.96
N THR A 205 8.68 -15.88 16.17
CA THR A 205 7.58 -15.69 17.13
C THR A 205 7.00 -14.30 16.92
N ASN A 206 5.81 -14.21 16.32
CA ASN A 206 5.14 -12.94 16.12
C ASN A 206 4.23 -12.64 17.32
N THR A 207 4.40 -11.47 17.94
CA THR A 207 3.42 -10.96 18.90
C THR A 207 2.39 -10.13 18.13
N PRO A 208 1.11 -10.54 18.10
CA PRO A 208 0.07 -9.80 17.40
C PRO A 208 -0.09 -8.42 18.04
N GLN A 209 0.00 -7.37 17.22
CA GLN A 209 -0.32 -6.01 17.62
C GLN A 209 -1.66 -5.62 16.99
N ALA A 210 -2.68 -5.46 17.83
CA ALA A 210 -4.00 -5.06 17.38
C ALA A 210 -3.97 -3.62 16.88
N LEU A 211 -4.62 -3.34 15.75
CA LEU A 211 -4.76 -1.96 15.25
C LEU A 211 -5.71 -1.14 16.12
N ILE A 212 -6.67 -1.82 16.76
CA ILE A 212 -7.71 -1.25 17.59
C ILE A 212 -7.73 -1.97 18.94
N GLU A 213 -7.69 -1.18 20.01
CA GLU A 213 -7.83 -1.66 21.38
C GLU A 213 -9.09 -1.05 22.01
N GLY A 214 -9.95 -1.87 22.61
CA GLY A 214 -11.22 -1.45 23.20
C GLY A 214 -12.43 -2.00 22.46
N GLY A 215 -13.55 -1.30 22.52
CA GLY A 215 -14.84 -1.77 22.01
C GLY A 215 -15.67 -0.68 21.36
N CYS A 216 -16.89 -1.04 20.93
CA CYS A 216 -17.82 -0.10 20.31
C CYS A 216 -18.15 1.12 21.20
N GLY A 217 -18.09 1.01 22.53
CA GLY A 217 -18.32 2.16 23.42
C GLY A 217 -17.15 3.16 23.47
N GLY A 218 -15.98 2.77 23.00
CA GLY A 218 -14.75 3.57 23.05
C GLY A 218 -13.54 2.71 22.75
N PHE A 219 -12.65 3.21 21.89
CA PHE A 219 -11.47 2.50 21.44
C PHE A 219 -10.30 3.44 21.18
N GLN A 220 -9.09 2.87 21.16
CA GLN A 220 -7.86 3.52 20.73
C GLN A 220 -7.40 2.88 19.42
N SER A 221 -6.79 3.69 18.56
CA SER A 221 -6.27 3.25 17.27
C SER A 221 -4.76 3.45 17.20
N GLN A 222 -4.05 2.44 16.70
CA GLN A 222 -2.59 2.44 16.48
C GLN A 222 -2.23 2.62 14.99
N ILE A 223 -3.03 3.43 14.26
CA ILE A 223 -2.77 3.70 12.84
C ILE A 223 -1.83 4.91 12.71
N ASP A 224 -0.60 4.66 12.27
CA ASP A 224 0.43 5.72 12.12
C ASP A 224 0.19 6.64 10.90
N ASP A 225 -0.57 6.17 9.89
CA ASP A 225 -0.85 6.94 8.67
C ASP A 225 -2.03 7.89 8.89
N ILE A 226 -1.74 9.19 8.95
CA ILE A 226 -2.75 10.24 9.16
C ILE A 226 -3.81 10.22 8.04
N SER A 227 -3.41 10.06 6.77
CA SER A 227 -4.38 10.06 5.66
C SER A 227 -5.32 8.87 5.79
N LEU A 228 -4.79 7.71 6.17
CA LEU A 228 -5.58 6.51 6.41
C LEU A 228 -6.49 6.68 7.63
N SER A 229 -5.96 7.18 8.74
CA SER A 229 -6.73 7.44 9.96
C SER A 229 -7.92 8.37 9.71
N LEU A 230 -7.76 9.36 8.81
CA LEU A 230 -8.84 10.27 8.45
C LEU A 230 -10.00 9.62 7.68
N GLN A 231 -9.71 8.56 6.93
CA GLN A 231 -10.68 7.86 6.06
C GLN A 231 -11.18 6.55 6.67
N ALA A 232 -10.54 6.09 7.75
CA ALA A 232 -10.79 4.79 8.33
C ALA A 232 -12.05 4.79 9.21
N ARG A 233 -12.68 3.61 9.25
CA ARG A 233 -13.69 3.23 10.21
C ARG A 233 -13.33 1.91 10.83
N VAL A 234 -13.77 1.72 12.06
CA VAL A 234 -13.65 0.47 12.79
C VAL A 234 -14.99 -0.27 12.78
N PHE A 235 -14.95 -1.51 12.33
CA PHE A 235 -16.05 -2.46 12.42
C PHE A 235 -15.94 -3.29 13.69
N PHE A 236 -16.94 -3.20 14.56
CA PHE A 236 -17.11 -4.10 15.70
C PHE A 236 -18.19 -5.15 15.42
N THR A 237 -19.33 -4.69 14.90
CA THR A 237 -20.49 -5.51 14.52
C THR A 237 -21.23 -4.82 13.38
N PRO A 238 -22.19 -5.49 12.69
CA PRO A 238 -23.01 -4.83 11.66
C PRO A 238 -23.77 -3.60 12.16
N SER A 239 -24.12 -3.55 13.44
CA SER A 239 -24.79 -2.41 14.07
C SER A 239 -23.84 -1.36 14.65
N CYS A 240 -22.53 -1.63 14.71
CA CYS A 240 -21.55 -0.71 15.26
C CYS A 240 -20.31 -0.58 14.37
N VAL A 241 -20.32 0.51 13.60
CA VAL A 241 -19.21 0.95 12.76
C VAL A 241 -18.88 2.41 13.07
N GLN A 242 -17.73 2.65 13.68
CA GLN A 242 -17.31 3.97 14.16
C GLN A 242 -16.18 4.56 13.34
N ALA A 243 -16.10 5.87 13.20
CA ALA A 243 -14.94 6.52 12.59
C ALA A 243 -13.75 6.48 13.54
N THR A 244 -12.54 6.24 13.03
CA THR A 244 -11.29 6.34 13.81
C THR A 244 -11.04 7.77 14.27
N ASN A 245 -11.46 8.74 13.46
CA ASN A 245 -11.62 10.12 13.90
C ASN A 245 -12.94 10.27 14.65
N GLN A 246 -12.92 10.05 15.96
CA GLN A 246 -13.78 10.86 16.81
C GLN A 246 -13.09 12.24 16.91
N ALA A 247 -13.24 13.07 15.89
CA ALA A 247 -13.18 14.49 16.15
C ALA A 247 -14.37 14.74 17.08
N ASP A 248 -14.13 14.82 18.39
CA ASP A 248 -15.18 15.29 19.29
C ASP A 248 -15.68 16.59 18.66
N GLU A 249 -16.97 16.70 18.36
CA GLU A 249 -17.54 17.97 17.89
C GLU A 249 -17.22 19.13 18.88
N GLU A 250 -16.90 18.79 20.14
CA GLU A 250 -16.36 19.70 21.14
C GLU A 250 -14.95 20.23 20.82
N THR A 251 -14.06 19.46 20.17
CA THR A 251 -12.72 19.93 19.81
C THR A 251 -12.76 20.93 18.66
N GLU A 252 -13.59 20.74 17.62
CA GLU A 252 -13.73 21.71 16.52
C GLU A 252 -14.34 23.02 17.01
N LYS A 253 -15.44 22.97 17.76
CA LYS A 253 -16.05 24.19 18.34
C LYS A 253 -15.09 24.87 19.30
N SER A 254 -14.34 24.13 20.14
CA SER A 254 -13.36 24.72 21.06
C SER A 254 -12.11 25.24 20.35
N TRP A 255 -11.69 24.66 19.22
CA TRP A 255 -10.57 25.13 18.42
C TRP A 255 -10.94 26.41 17.66
N VAL A 256 -12.12 26.43 17.03
CA VAL A 256 -12.65 27.64 16.38
C VAL A 256 -12.88 28.74 17.41
N GLN A 257 -13.41 28.43 18.59
CA GLN A 257 -13.55 29.42 19.67
C GLN A 257 -12.20 29.92 20.20
N ARG A 258 -11.20 29.04 20.39
CA ARG A 258 -9.85 29.43 20.84
C ARG A 258 -9.12 30.30 19.81
N ASN A 259 -9.28 30.00 18.53
CA ASN A 259 -8.58 30.69 17.44
C ASN A 259 -9.40 31.81 16.78
N LYS A 260 -10.61 32.08 17.27
CA LYS A 260 -11.52 33.13 16.78
C LYS A 260 -10.86 34.51 16.71
N LYS A 261 -9.96 34.81 17.65
CA LYS A 261 -9.23 36.08 17.73
C LYS A 261 -8.24 36.29 16.58
N TRP A 262 -7.75 35.23 15.94
CA TRP A 262 -6.84 35.32 14.79
C TRP A 262 -7.59 35.10 13.47
N LEU A 263 -8.51 34.14 13.42
CA LEU A 263 -9.28 33.82 12.21
C LEU A 263 -10.12 34.99 11.67
N ILE A 264 -10.78 35.75 12.55
CA ILE A 264 -11.64 36.87 12.15
C ILE A 264 -10.84 38.02 11.50
N PRO A 265 -9.76 38.55 12.12
CA PRO A 265 -8.97 39.58 11.46
C PRO A 265 -8.29 39.08 10.19
N THR A 266 -7.80 37.83 10.13
CA THR A 266 -7.17 37.28 8.91
C THR A 266 -8.19 37.14 7.77
N ALA A 267 -9.41 36.69 8.05
CA ALA A 267 -10.50 36.65 7.07
C ALA A 267 -10.93 38.05 6.61
N ALA A 268 -10.99 39.02 7.54
CA ALA A 268 -11.30 40.42 7.22
C ALA A 268 -10.20 41.08 6.37
N ILE A 269 -8.93 40.76 6.60
CA ILE A 269 -7.80 41.23 5.80
C ILE A 269 -7.81 40.59 4.41
N LEU A 270 -8.16 39.31 4.27
CA LEU A 270 -8.26 38.65 2.97
C LEU A 270 -9.41 39.19 2.13
N VAL A 271 -10.59 39.40 2.74
CA VAL A 271 -11.74 40.01 2.05
C VAL A 271 -11.47 41.49 1.76
N GLY A 272 -10.91 42.24 2.71
CA GLY A 272 -10.53 43.64 2.52
C GLY A 272 -9.43 43.83 1.47
N GLY A 273 -8.44 42.94 1.45
CA GLY A 273 -7.36 42.91 0.48
C GLY A 273 -7.83 42.52 -0.93
N GLY A 274 -8.78 41.58 -1.03
CA GLY A 274 -9.43 41.23 -2.29
C GLY A 274 -10.27 42.39 -2.86
N ILE A 275 -11.00 43.11 -2.02
CA ILE A 275 -11.77 44.30 -2.43
C ILE A 275 -10.84 45.45 -2.81
N TYR A 276 -9.75 45.67 -2.07
CA TYR A 276 -8.75 46.69 -2.40
C TYR A 276 -8.02 46.38 -3.72
N ALA A 277 -7.65 45.11 -3.95
CA ALA A 277 -7.03 44.67 -5.21
C ALA A 277 -7.96 44.78 -6.44
N MET A 278 -9.28 44.82 -6.23
CA MET A 278 -10.27 45.04 -7.29
C MET A 278 -10.66 46.52 -7.47
N LYS A 279 -10.33 47.40 -6.51
CA LYS A 279 -10.71 48.82 -6.55
C LYS A 279 -10.08 49.58 -7.73
N ASP A 280 -8.88 49.18 -8.15
CA ASP A 280 -8.12 49.84 -9.23
C ASP A 280 -8.15 49.08 -10.57
N LYS A 281 -8.81 47.92 -10.63
CA LYS A 281 -9.00 47.21 -11.91
C LYS A 281 -10.33 47.62 -12.53
N LYS A 282 -10.28 48.53 -13.52
CA LYS A 282 -11.39 48.75 -14.46
C LYS A 282 -11.71 47.42 -15.15
N ILE A 283 -12.82 46.79 -14.77
CA ILE A 283 -13.39 45.67 -15.50
C ILE A 283 -14.04 46.25 -16.75
N THR A 284 -13.30 46.33 -17.85
CA THR A 284 -13.87 46.57 -19.19
C THR A 284 -14.56 45.29 -19.64
N ILE A 285 -15.89 45.30 -19.59
CA ILE A 285 -16.72 44.30 -20.25
C ILE A 285 -16.85 44.74 -21.71
N ASP A 286 -16.01 44.19 -22.58
CA ASP A 286 -16.20 44.40 -24.01
C ASP A 286 -17.50 43.73 -24.46
N LYS A 287 -18.41 44.54 -25.02
CA LYS A 287 -19.60 44.05 -25.70
C LYS A 287 -19.15 43.28 -26.95
N PRO A 288 -19.63 42.05 -27.20
CA PRO A 288 -19.33 41.35 -28.44
C PRO A 288 -19.87 42.15 -29.63
N SER A 289 -18.99 42.53 -30.54
CA SER A 289 -19.35 43.10 -31.83
C SER A 289 -19.91 42.01 -32.73
N PHE A 290 -21.18 42.12 -33.11
CA PHE A 290 -21.72 41.36 -34.23
C PHE A 290 -21.28 42.04 -35.54
N LYS A 291 -20.50 41.32 -36.34
CA LYS A 291 -20.40 41.44 -37.79
C LYS A 291 -20.44 40.04 -38.37
#